data_AF-A0A952VH91-F1
#
_entry.id   AF-A0A952VH91-F1
#
_cell.length_a   1.000
_cell.length_b   1.000
_cell.length_c   1.000
_cell.angle_alpha   90.00
_cell.angle_beta   90.00
_cell.angle_gamma   90.00
#
_symmetry.space_group_name_H-M   'P 1'
#
loop_
_entity.id
_entity.type
_entity.pdbx_description
1 polymer ?
#
loop_
_entity_poly.entity_id
_entity_poly.type
_entity_poly.pdbx_seq_one_letter_code
_entity_poly.pdbx_strand_id
1 'polypeptide(L)' 'MSPEAHLTPKEKQHRYRRRLRRKGLRPVQVWVPDTRTDVFVSECRRQARLAARSARGKLALDFISEIADRDST' A
#
# COMPACT_ATOMS: atom_id res chain seq x y z
N MET A 1 -14.16 6.44 -32.75
CA MET A 1 -14.01 6.54 -31.28
C MET A 1 -14.05 5.13 -30.73
N SER A 2 -12.90 4.57 -30.33
CA SER A 2 -12.86 3.20 -29.80
C SER A 2 -13.61 3.14 -28.46
N PRO A 3 -14.45 2.12 -28.22
CA PRO A 3 -15.12 1.96 -26.95
C PRO A 3 -14.04 1.63 -25.91
N GLU A 4 -13.77 2.54 -24.99
CA GLU A 4 -12.98 2.21 -23.82
C GLU A 4 -13.70 1.09 -23.08
N ALA A 5 -13.23 -0.14 -23.25
CA ALA A 5 -13.77 -1.30 -22.57
C ALA A 5 -13.75 -1.05 -21.05
N HIS A 6 -14.93 -0.92 -20.44
CA HIS A 6 -15.05 -0.77 -19.01
C HIS A 6 -14.55 -2.05 -18.32
N LEU A 7 -13.29 -2.01 -17.86
CA LEU A 7 -12.70 -3.14 -17.15
C LEU A 7 -13.43 -3.36 -15.83
N THR A 8 -13.76 -4.62 -15.58
CA THR A 8 -14.25 -5.08 -14.27
C THR A 8 -13.19 -4.86 -13.19
N PRO A 9 -13.59 -4.78 -11.90
CA PRO A 9 -12.63 -4.71 -10.79
C PRO A 9 -11.58 -5.83 -10.81
N LYS A 10 -11.97 -7.05 -11.21
CA LYS A 10 -11.07 -8.21 -11.33
C LYS A 10 -10.00 -7.98 -12.40
N GLU A 11 -10.38 -7.46 -13.56
CA GLU A 11 -9.45 -7.15 -14.65
C GLU A 11 -8.52 -6.00 -14.30
N LYS A 12 -9.04 -4.94 -13.64
CA LYS A 12 -8.21 -3.84 -13.11
C LYS A 12 -7.16 -4.36 -12.13
N GLN A 13 -7.56 -5.20 -11.17
CA GLN A 13 -6.64 -5.82 -10.22
C GLN A 13 -5.63 -6.74 -10.90
N HIS A 14 -6.06 -7.54 -11.89
CA HIS A 14 -5.17 -8.42 -12.63
C HIS A 14 -4.11 -7.63 -13.41
N ARG A 15 -4.53 -6.57 -14.12
CA ARG A 15 -3.64 -5.65 -14.83
C ARG A 15 -2.63 -5.00 -13.89
N TYR A 16 -3.09 -4.51 -12.73
CA TYR A 16 -2.24 -3.92 -11.71
C TYR A 16 -1.20 -4.92 -11.19
N ARG A 17 -1.62 -6.12 -10.77
CA ARG A 17 -0.71 -7.16 -10.29
C ARG A 17 0.28 -7.62 -11.37
N ARG A 18 -0.12 -7.68 -12.64
CA ARG A 18 0.81 -7.97 -13.75
C ARG A 18 1.90 -6.91 -13.87
N ARG A 19 1.55 -5.62 -13.76
CA ARG A 19 2.53 -4.53 -13.77
C ARG A 19 3.53 -4.67 -12.61
N LEU A 20 3.04 -4.92 -11.39
CA LEU A 20 3.92 -5.10 -10.23
C LEU A 20 4.83 -6.33 -10.35
N ARG A 21 4.33 -7.45 -10.88
CA ARG A 21 5.14 -8.67 -11.10
C ARG A 21 6.29 -8.44 -12.07
N ARG A 22 6.08 -7.65 -13.14
CA ARG A 22 7.16 -7.28 -14.07
C ARG A 22 8.24 -6.42 -13.40
N LYS A 23 7.89 -5.68 -12.35
CA LYS A 23 8.83 -4.91 -11.52
C LYS A 23 9.52 -5.77 -10.44
N GLY A 24 9.40 -7.10 -10.50
CA GLY A 24 10.00 -8.02 -9.53
C GLY A 24 9.25 -8.12 -8.19
N LEU A 25 8.05 -7.52 -8.07
CA LEU A 25 7.30 -7.53 -6.82
C LEU A 25 6.39 -8.75 -6.71
N ARG A 26 6.34 -9.34 -5.52
CA ARG A 26 5.44 -10.45 -5.19
C ARG A 26 4.34 -9.98 -4.22
N PRO A 27 3.06 -10.22 -4.52
CA PRO A 27 2.00 -9.91 -3.57
C PRO A 27 2.11 -10.79 -2.33
N VAL A 28 1.95 -10.19 -1.16
CA VAL A 28 1.79 -10.88 0.13
C VAL A 28 0.38 -10.62 0.65
N GLN A 29 -0.24 -11.65 1.22
CA GLN A 29 -1.54 -11.54 1.90
C GLN A 29 -1.29 -11.68 3.39
N VAL A 30 -1.72 -10.69 4.16
CA VAL A 30 -1.63 -10.69 5.61
C VAL A 30 -3.03 -10.47 6.19
N TRP A 31 -3.33 -11.15 7.29
CA TRP A 31 -4.53 -10.90 8.05
C TRP A 31 -4.28 -9.74 9.00
N VAL A 32 -5.19 -8.78 9.01
CA VAL A 32 -5.16 -7.61 9.89
C VAL A 32 -6.46 -7.53 10.68
N PRO A 33 -6.46 -6.86 11.86
CA PRO A 33 -7.70 -6.59 12.59
C PRO A 33 -8.72 -5.83 11.72
N ASP A 34 -10.00 -5.87 12.09
CA ASP A 34 -11.02 -5.13 11.35
C ASP A 34 -10.78 -3.62 11.45
N THR A 35 -10.30 -3.08 10.34
CA THR A 35 -9.91 -1.68 10.18
C THR A 35 -11.06 -0.68 10.27
N ARG A 36 -12.31 -1.17 10.25
CA ARG A 36 -13.51 -0.33 10.36
C ARG A 36 -13.93 -0.05 11.80
N THR A 37 -13.36 -0.75 12.77
CA THR A 37 -13.71 -0.57 14.18
C THR A 37 -13.09 0.69 14.77
N ASP A 38 -13.82 1.37 15.65
CA ASP A 38 -13.30 2.55 16.36
C ASP A 38 -12.06 2.23 17.21
N VAL A 39 -11.95 0.98 17.69
CA VAL A 39 -10.79 0.48 18.42
C VAL A 39 -9.55 0.49 17.53
N PHE A 40 -9.66 -0.05 16.31
CA PHE A 40 -8.55 -0.03 15.35
C PHE A 40 -8.16 1.40 14.99
N VAL A 41 -9.15 2.26 14.70
CA VAL A 41 -8.89 3.66 14.36
C VAL A 41 -8.16 4.39 15.49
N SER A 42 -8.56 4.16 16.74
CA SER A 42 -7.93 4.76 17.92
C SER A 42 -6.50 4.27 18.11
N GLU A 43 -6.27 2.96 17.94
CA GLU A 43 -4.94 2.36 18.04
C GLU A 43 -4.01 2.81 16.90
N CYS A 44 -4.51 2.90 15.66
CA CYS A 44 -3.76 3.46 14.54
C CYS A 44 -3.29 4.88 14.82
N ARG A 45 -4.16 5.75 15.36
CA ARG A 45 -3.78 7.11 15.74
C ARG A 45 -2.72 7.12 16.85
N ARG A 46 -2.83 6.23 17.83
CA ARG A 46 -1.84 6.11 18.91
C ARG A 46 -0.48 5.67 18.37
N GLN A 47 -0.45 4.61 17.56
CA GLN A 47 0.77 4.04 16.99
C GLN A 47 1.44 4.99 15.99
N ALA A 48 0.67 5.68 15.15
CA ALA A 48 1.21 6.67 14.22
C ALA A 48 1.98 7.79 14.95
N ARG A 49 1.45 8.28 16.09
CA ARG A 49 2.14 9.28 16.92
C ARG A 49 3.42 8.73 17.56
N LEU A 50 3.41 7.47 18.00
CA LEU A 50 4.61 6.83 18.55
C LEU A 50 5.69 6.64 17.48
N ALA A 51 5.31 6.17 16.30
CA ALA A 51 6.21 6.01 15.17
C ALA A 51 6.84 7.36 14.77
N ALA A 52 6.05 8.42 14.64
CA ALA A 52 6.51 9.76 14.28
C ALA A 52 7.50 10.35 15.29
N ARG A 53 7.37 10.02 16.58
CA ARG A 53 8.29 10.47 17.63
C ARG A 53 9.52 9.59 17.78
N SER A 54 9.56 8.43 17.11
CA SER A 54 10.67 7.49 17.23
C SER A 54 11.77 7.81 16.21
N ALA A 55 13.03 7.87 16.67
CA ALA A 55 14.17 8.04 15.77
C ALA A 55 14.25 6.94 14.70
N ARG A 56 13.88 5.70 15.07
CA ARG A 56 13.79 4.56 14.14
C ARG A 56 12.63 4.69 13.15
N GLY A 57 11.51 5.29 13.55
CA GLY A 57 10.35 5.49 12.69
C GLY A 57 10.66 6.40 11.52
N LYS A 58 11.44 7.47 11.74
CA LYS A 58 11.91 8.33 10.66
C LYS A 58 12.73 7.54 9.63
N LEU A 59 13.74 6.78 10.07
CA LEU A 59 14.57 5.96 9.18
C LEU A 59 13.75 4.94 8.38
N ALA A 60 12.78 4.28 9.02
CA ALA A 60 11.90 3.33 8.33
C ALA A 60 11.00 4.02 7.30
N LEU A 61 10.44 5.18 7.62
CA LEU A 61 9.59 5.95 6.69
C LEU A 61 10.39 6.52 5.52
N ASP A 62 11.60 7.03 5.77
CA ASP A 62 12.51 7.51 4.72
C ASP A 62 12.87 6.37 3.76
N PHE A 63 13.25 5.20 4.29
CA PHE A 63 13.51 4.00 3.48
C PHE A 63 12.29 3.59 2.65
N ILE A 64 11.09 3.56 3.28
CA ILE A 64 9.85 3.23 2.58
C ILE A 64 9.59 4.24 1.45
N SER A 65 9.78 5.54 1.70
CA SER A 65 9.59 6.59 0.69
C SER A 65 10.56 6.44 -0.48
N GLU A 66 11.84 6.15 -0.20
CA GLU A 66 12.88 5.91 -1.21
C GLU A 66 12.51 4.74 -2.12
N ILE A 67 12.01 3.63 -1.55
CA ILE A 67 11.65 2.45 -2.35
C ILE A 67 10.24 2.52 -2.94
N ALA A 68 9.37 3.44 -2.48
CA ALA A 68 7.99 3.57 -2.94
C ALA A 68 7.89 4.27 -4.31
N ASP A 69 8.85 5.12 -4.65
CA ASP A 69 8.91 5.78 -5.96
C ASP A 69 9.50 4.84 -7.02
N ARG A 70 8.67 3.91 -7.50
CA ARG A 70 9.03 2.97 -8.59
C ARG A 70 8.18 3.16 -9.84
N ASP A 71 7.35 4.20 -9.90
CA ASP A 71 6.44 4.48 -11.02
C ASP A 71 6.96 5.59 -11.97
N SER A 72 8.16 6.13 -11.72
CA SER A 72 8.80 7.23 -12.45
C SER A 72 9.74 6.78 -13.61
N THR A 73 9.59 5.57 -14.15
CA THR A 73 10.25 5.12 -15.40
C THR A 73 9.40 4.08 -16.14
#